data_AF-A0A969C0I9-F1
#
_entry.id   AF-A0A969C0I9-F1
#
_cell.length_a   1.000
_cell.length_b   1.000
_cell.length_c   1.000
_cell.angle_alpha   90.00
_cell.angle_beta   90.00
_cell.angle_gamma   90.00
#
_symmetry.space_group_name_H-M   'P 1'
#
loop_
_entity.id
_entity.type
_entity.pdbx_description
1 polymer ?
#
loop_
_entity_poly.entity_id
_entity_poly.type
_entity_poly.pdbx_seq_one_letter_code
_entity_poly.pdbx_strand_id
1 'polypeptide(L)'
;MSSISTEELEQRIEAGEEVIDRFFDPTTTRIGTPRPMTSRRQADSSSSSIELPKPLINELDKMASDLNITRQAVINMMLRRALDEHYLANKLAS
;
A
#
# COMPACT_ATOMS: atom_id res chain seq x y z
N MET A 1 -35.16 -2.97 -27.29
CA MET A 1 -33.87 -3.69 -27.37
C MET A 1 -33.11 -3.11 -28.56
N SER A 2 -32.41 -1.99 -28.35
CA SER A 2 -31.62 -1.38 -29.42
C SER A 2 -30.20 -1.92 -29.31
N SER A 3 -29.87 -2.90 -30.13
CA SER A 3 -28.50 -3.40 -30.29
C SER A 3 -27.73 -2.41 -31.14
N ILE A 4 -26.89 -1.61 -30.50
CA ILE A 4 -25.99 -0.68 -31.17
C ILE A 4 -24.74 -1.44 -31.66
N SER A 5 -24.20 -1.09 -32.83
CA SER A 5 -22.95 -1.70 -33.32
C SER A 5 -21.74 -1.15 -32.57
N THR A 6 -20.64 -1.91 -32.57
CA THR A 6 -19.38 -1.53 -31.90
C THR A 6 -18.80 -0.22 -32.44
N GLU A 7 -18.92 0.05 -33.73
CA GLU A 7 -18.46 1.32 -34.33
C GLU A 7 -19.27 2.53 -33.84
N GLU A 8 -20.56 2.36 -33.60
CA GLU A 8 -21.42 3.45 -33.12
C GLU A 8 -21.21 3.71 -31.61
N LEU A 9 -20.73 2.71 -30.86
CA LEU A 9 -20.23 2.87 -29.49
C LEU A 9 -18.94 3.69 -29.46
N GLU A 10 -17.97 3.37 -30.32
CA GLU A 10 -16.67 4.06 -30.38
C GLU A 10 -16.85 5.55 -30.71
N GLN A 11 -17.72 5.88 -31.68
CA GLN A 11 -18.01 7.28 -32.03
C GLN A 11 -18.65 8.08 -30.88
N ARG A 12 -19.50 7.45 -30.06
CA ARG A 12 -20.14 8.13 -28.92
C ARG A 12 -19.18 8.33 -27.75
N ILE A 13 -18.26 7.39 -27.53
CA ILE A 13 -17.16 7.56 -26.57
C ILE A 13 -16.25 8.70 -27.03
N GLU A 14 -15.92 8.77 -28.33
CA GLU A 14 -15.08 9.82 -28.89
C GLU A 14 -15.76 11.20 -28.88
N ALA A 15 -17.09 11.24 -28.98
CA ALA A 15 -17.90 12.44 -28.78
C ALA A 15 -17.98 12.91 -27.30
N GLY A 16 -17.38 12.16 -26.37
CA GLY A 16 -17.34 12.49 -24.95
C GLY A 16 -18.62 12.15 -24.18
N GLU A 17 -19.50 11.32 -24.73
CA GLU A 17 -20.66 10.81 -24.00
C GLU A 17 -20.26 9.63 -23.10
N GLU A 18 -20.68 9.63 -21.83
CA GLU A 18 -20.51 8.49 -20.93
C GLU A 18 -21.47 7.36 -21.32
N VAL A 19 -20.97 6.44 -22.14
CA VAL A 19 -21.74 5.33 -22.70
C VAL A 19 -21.85 4.15 -21.73
N ILE A 20 -21.10 4.19 -20.63
CA ILE A 20 -21.02 3.12 -19.61
C ILE A 20 -22.36 2.97 -18.88
N ASP A 21 -22.97 4.06 -18.41
CA ASP A 21 -24.16 3.98 -17.55
C ASP A 21 -25.43 3.46 -18.26
N ARG A 22 -25.49 3.57 -19.60
CA ARG A 22 -26.71 3.26 -20.37
C ARG A 22 -26.71 1.88 -21.01
N PHE A 23 -25.53 1.29 -21.22
CA PHE A 23 -25.38 0.00 -21.91
C PHE A 23 -24.66 -1.05 -21.06
N PHE A 24 -24.13 -0.65 -19.91
CA PHE A 24 -23.43 -1.54 -19.00
C PHE A 24 -24.33 -1.82 -17.79
N ASP A 25 -25.20 -2.81 -17.94
CA ASP A 25 -26.03 -3.27 -16.83
C ASP A 25 -25.16 -4.11 -15.87
N PRO A 26 -24.87 -3.62 -14.65
CA PRO A 26 -23.98 -4.30 -13.70
C PRO A 26 -24.59 -5.60 -13.16
N THR A 27 -25.87 -5.87 -13.45
CA THR A 27 -26.58 -7.05 -12.96
C THR A 27 -26.37 -8.31 -13.83
N THR A 28 -26.06 -8.15 -15.12
CA THR A 28 -25.93 -9.28 -16.07
C THR A 28 -24.50 -9.59 -16.45
N THR A 29 -23.59 -8.63 -16.32
CA THR A 29 -22.19 -8.87 -16.63
C THR A 29 -21.54 -9.56 -15.43
N ARG A 30 -20.93 -10.75 -15.63
CA ARG A 30 -20.04 -11.42 -14.66
C ARG A 30 -18.77 -10.60 -14.45
N ILE A 31 -18.93 -9.38 -13.95
CA ILE A 31 -17.85 -8.55 -13.47
C ILE A 31 -17.73 -8.96 -12.03
N GLY A 32 -16.67 -9.71 -11.71
CA GLY A 32 -16.30 -9.94 -10.32
C GLY A 32 -16.36 -8.60 -9.60
N THR A 33 -16.96 -8.59 -8.41
CA THR A 33 -17.19 -7.37 -7.62
C THR A 33 -15.99 -6.44 -7.75
N PRO A 34 -16.17 -5.20 -8.24
CA PRO A 34 -15.05 -4.28 -8.42
C PRO A 34 -14.41 -4.09 -7.05
N ARG A 35 -13.26 -4.73 -6.86
CA ARG A 35 -12.49 -4.52 -5.64
C ARG A 35 -11.91 -3.12 -5.79
N PRO A 36 -12.23 -2.19 -4.87
CA PRO A 36 -11.52 -0.93 -4.86
C PRO A 36 -10.03 -1.26 -4.84
N MET A 37 -9.25 -0.63 -5.71
CA MET A 37 -7.79 -0.71 -5.68
C MET A 37 -7.33 -0.10 -4.36
N THR A 38 -7.35 -0.88 -3.28
CA THR A 38 -6.72 -0.47 -2.04
C THR A 38 -5.24 -0.41 -2.34
N SER A 39 -4.69 0.80 -2.31
CA SER A 39 -3.26 1.02 -2.46
C SER A 39 -2.56 0.08 -1.48
N ARG A 40 -1.79 -0.89 -2.00
CA ARG A 40 -0.98 -1.85 -1.21
C ARG A 40 -0.02 -1.15 -0.23
N ARG A 41 0.11 0.18 -0.31
CA ARG A 41 0.91 1.04 0.56
C ARG A 41 0.26 1.40 1.89
N GLN A 42 -1.02 1.14 2.12
CA GLN A 42 -1.55 1.18 3.49
C GLN A 42 -1.24 -0.15 4.15
N ALA A 43 0.04 -0.35 4.47
CA ALA A 43 0.38 -1.31 5.51
C ALA A 43 -0.26 -0.81 6.80
N ASP A 44 -1.01 -1.67 7.49
CA ASP A 44 -1.58 -1.42 8.81
C ASP A 44 -0.45 -1.05 9.78
N SER A 45 -0.15 0.24 9.88
CA SER A 45 0.91 0.76 10.74
C SER A 45 0.27 1.41 11.95
N SER A 46 0.49 0.80 13.12
CA SER A 46 0.15 1.40 14.40
C SER A 46 1.35 2.18 14.93
N SER A 47 1.14 3.45 15.28
CA SER A 47 2.15 4.24 15.97
C SER A 47 2.12 3.94 17.46
N SER A 48 3.24 3.52 18.04
CA SER A 48 3.42 3.42 19.49
C SER A 48 4.32 4.54 19.99
N SER A 49 3.95 5.17 21.10
CA SER A 49 4.81 6.10 21.81
C SER A 49 5.72 5.31 22.73
N ILE A 50 7.03 5.42 22.55
CA ILE A 50 8.05 4.73 23.37
C ILE A 50 8.91 5.79 24.04
N GLU A 51 9.11 5.66 25.35
CA GLU A 51 10.04 6.50 26.09
C GLU A 51 11.45 5.94 25.97
N LEU A 52 12.38 6.78 25.48
CA LEU A 52 13.79 6.43 25.31
C LEU A 52 14.67 7.45 26.04
N PRO A 53 15.80 7.03 26.64
CA PRO A 53 16.75 7.96 27.22
C PRO A 53 17.27 8.97 26.18
N LYS A 54 17.38 10.25 26.57
CA LYS A 54 17.97 11.30 25.74
C LYS A 54 19.29 10.94 25.03
N PRO A 55 20.29 10.31 25.67
CA PRO A 55 21.53 9.97 24.98
C PRO A 55 21.30 9.02 23.80
N LEU A 56 20.42 8.03 23.96
CA LEU A 56 20.06 7.11 22.89
C LEU A 56 19.36 7.81 21.73
N ILE A 57 18.48 8.77 22.03
CA ILE A 57 17.81 9.57 21.00
C ILE A 57 18.84 10.35 20.16
N ASN A 58 19.85 10.93 20.81
CA ASN A 58 20.92 11.66 20.12
C ASN A 58 21.75 10.75 19.20
N GLU A 59 22.02 9.52 19.64
CA GLU A 59 22.71 8.52 18.81
C GLU A 59 21.87 8.10 17.61
N LEU A 60 20.56 7.89 17.80
CA LEU A 60 19.62 7.59 16.72
C LEU A 60 19.50 8.75 15.73
N ASP A 61 19.51 9.99 16.20
CA ASP A 61 19.50 11.19 15.35
C ASP A 61 20.75 11.33 14.51
N LYS A 62 21.92 11.07 15.11
CA LYS A 62 23.18 11.07 14.37
C LYS A 62 23.15 10.02 13.26
N MET A 63 22.71 8.80 13.58
CA MET A 63 22.60 7.73 12.58
C MET A 63 21.57 8.05 11.50
N ALA A 64 20.44 8.68 11.87
CA ALA A 64 19.43 9.13 10.91
C ALA A 64 20.00 10.18 9.94
N SER A 65 20.80 11.12 10.45
CA SER A 65 21.51 12.12 9.64
C SER A 65 22.52 11.47 8.70
N ASP A 66 23.33 10.54 9.19
CA ASP A 66 24.38 9.87 8.40
C ASP A 66 23.77 9.03 7.25
N LEU A 67 22.59 8.44 7.49
CA LEU A 67 21.88 7.61 6.51
C LEU A 67 20.87 8.40 5.67
N ASN A 68 20.65 9.68 5.95
CA ASN A 68 19.62 10.54 5.33
C ASN A 68 18.20 9.91 5.36
N ILE A 69 17.84 9.34 6.50
CA ILE A 69 16.51 8.74 6.74
C ILE A 69 15.90 9.30 8.02
N THR A 70 14.62 9.00 8.26
CA THR A 70 13.97 9.44 9.50
C THR A 70 14.45 8.62 10.70
N ARG A 71 14.44 9.22 11.90
CA ARG A 71 14.72 8.50 13.16
C ARG A 71 13.86 7.24 13.30
N GLN A 72 12.57 7.33 12.93
CA GLN A 72 11.66 6.19 12.99
C GLN A 72 12.06 5.07 12.02
N ALA A 73 12.61 5.40 10.85
CA ALA A 73 13.15 4.40 9.93
C ALA A 73 14.40 3.71 10.50
N VAL A 74 15.28 4.45 11.19
CA VAL A 74 16.42 3.85 11.91
C VAL A 74 15.93 2.89 12.98
N ILE A 75 14.97 3.30 13.82
CA ILE A 75 14.38 2.46 14.87
C ILE A 75 13.79 1.19 14.27
N ASN A 76 12.97 1.31 13.22
CA ASN A 76 12.36 0.17 12.55
C ASN A 76 13.40 -0.78 11.95
N MET A 77 14.45 -0.24 11.34
CA MET A 77 15.55 -1.03 10.78
C MET A 77 16.30 -1.80 11.87
N MET A 78 16.65 -1.15 12.98
CA MET A 78 17.35 -1.78 14.10
C MET A 78 16.48 -2.85 14.77
N LEU A 79 15.19 -2.57 15.00
CA LEU A 79 14.23 -3.54 15.53
C LEU A 79 14.11 -4.76 14.61
N ARG A 80 14.00 -4.54 13.29
CA ARG A 80 13.91 -5.63 12.32
C ARG A 80 15.14 -6.52 12.40
N ARG A 81 16.33 -5.93 12.42
CA ARG A 81 17.59 -6.66 12.56
C ARG A 81 17.66 -7.48 13.85
N ALA A 82 17.29 -6.89 14.99
CA ALA A 82 17.31 -7.60 16.27
C ALA A 82 16.32 -8.78 16.30
N LEU A 83 15.13 -8.61 15.71
CA LEU A 83 14.15 -9.68 15.60
C LEU A 83 14.61 -10.80 14.65
N ASP A 84 15.25 -10.44 13.53
CA ASP A 84 15.80 -11.40 12.59
C ASP A 84 16.95 -12.21 13.24
N GLU A 85 17.86 -11.54 13.98
CA GLU A 85 18.94 -12.20 14.74
C GLU A 85 18.38 -13.17 15.79
N HIS A 86 17.37 -12.75 16.56
CA HIS A 86 16.70 -13.58 17.55
C HIS A 86 15.98 -14.79 16.92
N TYR A 87 15.29 -14.59 15.80
CA TYR A 87 14.60 -15.67 15.09
C TYR A 87 15.59 -16.69 14.54
N LEU A 88 16.71 -16.24 13.96
CA LEU A 88 17.78 -17.13 13.49
C LEU A 88 18.40 -17.93 14.63
N ALA A 89 18.66 -17.29 15.78
CA ALA A 89 19.18 -17.98 16.96
C ALA A 89 18.23 -19.07 17.47
N ASN A 90 16.93 -18.78 17.57
CA ASN A 90 15.94 -19.76 18.02
C ASN A 90 15.72 -20.89 17.01
N LYS A 91 15.83 -20.62 15.71
CA LYS A 91 15.71 -21.64 14.66
C LYS A 91 16.92 -22.60 14.64
N LEU A 92 18.10 -22.12 15.02
CA LEU A 92 19.31 -22.95 15.14
C LEU A 92 19.36 -23.77 16.43
N ALA A 93 18.62 -23.35 17.47
CA ALA A 93 18.56 -24.01 18.76
C ALA A 93 17.46 -25.11 18.84
N SER A 94 16.64 -25.26 17.79
CA SER A 94 15.55 -26.25 17.70
C SER A 94 15.83 -27.29 16.63
#